data_AF-M0MU36-F1
#
_entry.id   AF-M0MU36-F1
#
_cell.length_a   1.000
_cell.length_b   1.000
_cell.length_c   1.000
_cell.angle_alpha   90.00
_cell.angle_beta   90.00
_cell.angle_gamma   90.00
#
_symmetry.space_group_name_H-M   'P 1'
#
loop_
_entity.id
_entity.type
_entity.pdbx_description
1 polymer ?
#
loop_
_entity_poly.entity_id
_entity_poly.type
_entity_poly.pdbx_seq_one_letter_code
_entity_poly.pdbx_strand_id
1 'polypeptide(L)'
;MKQLPTVVALESLPVLASEKRGASIQINDRYLQNRISVLNALDEERFNDRIEMLHESRRILDVDEISVEAVEVPELREAADDLRETYSEIPEVDFLQKTYPGDCIVVPEFLRVDNRIDFGVRLFFFRENDAPEPTEISHKNVRSVVNDEKNTFDRYIGSLHGYPECCVTPFIERSTDQRSPETRSVAPLEPHIRTNLIESSSDVSINEIAPTFFETEHAYSFFARKFYPEPHCQTAQSRGKAIFEELMGSLNESLVRDYFRLNGLLDYTISQKNSEDETPAVGSLGVEHIYFYLPLIATLGSSRYST
;
A
#
# COMPACT_ATOMS: atom_id res chain seq x y z
N MET A 1 -3.84 16.86 1.26
CA MET A 1 -3.27 16.25 0.02
C MET A 1 -1.82 16.62 -0.27
N LYS A 2 -1.43 17.87 -0.55
CA LYS A 2 -0.06 18.23 -0.99
C LYS A 2 1.08 17.85 -0.03
N GLN A 3 0.79 17.79 1.27
CA GLN A 3 1.75 17.41 2.32
C GLN A 3 1.79 15.90 2.58
N LEU A 4 0.81 15.13 2.07
CA LEU A 4 0.84 13.68 2.20
C LEU A 4 2.05 13.13 1.46
N PRO A 5 2.62 12.01 1.91
CA PRO A 5 3.56 11.25 1.11
C PRO A 5 2.95 10.94 -0.25
N THR A 6 3.75 11.05 -1.31
CA THR A 6 3.31 10.87 -2.69
C THR A 6 2.56 9.56 -2.88
N VAL A 7 3.06 8.46 -2.30
CA VAL A 7 2.38 7.16 -2.35
C VAL A 7 0.99 7.18 -1.69
N VAL A 8 0.84 7.85 -0.54
CA VAL A 8 -0.45 7.99 0.14
C VAL A 8 -1.39 8.86 -0.68
N ALA A 9 -0.88 9.94 -1.25
CA ALA A 9 -1.68 10.83 -2.09
C ALA A 9 -2.19 10.12 -3.35
N LEU A 10 -1.33 9.37 -4.05
CA LEU A 10 -1.69 8.66 -5.28
C LEU A 10 -2.66 7.49 -5.03
N GLU A 11 -2.54 6.81 -3.90
CA GLU A 11 -3.50 5.76 -3.51
C GLU A 11 -4.89 6.33 -3.17
N SER A 12 -4.94 7.53 -2.58
CA SER A 12 -6.16 8.11 -2.02
C SER A 12 -6.85 9.16 -2.91
N LEU A 13 -6.17 9.73 -3.90
CA LEU A 13 -6.78 10.62 -4.89
C LEU A 13 -7.94 9.95 -5.67
N PRO A 14 -7.82 8.69 -6.16
CA PRO A 14 -8.92 8.02 -6.83
C PRO A 14 -10.11 7.74 -5.89
N VAL A 15 -9.88 7.65 -4.58
CA VAL A 15 -10.95 7.54 -3.59
C VAL A 15 -11.76 8.83 -3.54
N LEU A 16 -11.07 9.97 -3.46
CA LEU A 16 -11.70 11.30 -3.45
C LEU A 16 -12.44 11.60 -4.77
N ALA A 17 -11.91 11.11 -5.89
CA ALA A 17 -12.52 11.23 -7.21
C ALA A 17 -13.68 10.24 -7.48
N SER A 18 -14.00 9.37 -6.52
CA SER A 18 -15.05 8.34 -6.66
C SER A 18 -14.75 7.18 -7.61
N GLU A 19 -13.49 7.03 -8.03
CA GLU A 19 -13.03 5.91 -8.85
C GLU A 19 -12.68 4.66 -8.02
N LYS A 20 -12.30 4.84 -6.74
CA LYS A 20 -12.13 3.77 -5.75
C LYS A 20 -13.09 3.96 -4.58
N ARG A 21 -13.45 2.86 -3.91
CA ARG A 21 -14.26 2.94 -2.68
C ARG A 21 -13.41 3.34 -1.49
N GLY A 22 -12.19 2.83 -1.42
CA GLY A 22 -11.24 3.14 -0.36
C GLY A 22 -9.81 2.79 -0.78
N ALA A 23 -8.86 3.20 0.05
CA ALA A 23 -7.45 2.83 -0.05
C ALA A 23 -6.92 2.52 1.34
N SER A 24 -5.79 1.83 1.44
CA SER A 24 -5.13 1.64 2.72
C SER A 24 -3.62 1.58 2.62
N ILE A 25 -2.95 1.98 3.70
CA ILE A 25 -1.51 1.88 3.86
C ILE A 25 -1.21 1.30 5.23
N GLN A 26 -0.30 0.34 5.25
CA GLN A 26 0.25 -0.22 6.48
C GLN A 26 1.36 0.70 6.98
N ILE A 27 1.26 1.15 8.23
CA ILE A 27 2.34 1.88 8.90
C ILE A 27 3.11 0.84 9.72
N ASN A 28 4.30 0.50 9.25
CA ASN A 28 5.21 -0.41 9.93
C ASN A 28 6.60 0.23 10.07
N ASP A 29 7.50 -0.42 10.80
CA ASP A 29 8.88 0.03 11.00
C ASP A 29 9.54 0.36 9.64
N ARG A 30 9.37 -0.52 8.65
CA ARG A 30 9.91 -0.33 7.31
C ARG A 30 9.37 0.92 6.61
N TYR A 31 8.06 1.18 6.66
CA TYR A 31 7.46 2.40 6.11
C TYR A 31 8.11 3.64 6.73
N LEU A 32 8.26 3.66 8.06
CA LEU A 32 8.84 4.79 8.79
C LEU A 32 10.33 4.97 8.45
N GLN A 33 11.11 3.88 8.46
CA GLN A 33 12.53 3.89 8.10
C GLN A 33 12.75 4.41 6.67
N ASN A 34 11.95 3.93 5.73
CA ASN A 34 11.99 4.35 4.33
C ASN A 34 11.78 5.86 4.20
N ARG A 35 10.79 6.41 4.90
CA ARG A 35 10.53 7.85 4.91
C ARG A 35 11.66 8.65 5.56
N ILE A 36 12.17 8.19 6.71
CA ILE A 36 13.30 8.83 7.40
C ILE A 36 14.52 8.87 6.48
N SER A 37 14.86 7.74 5.86
CA SER A 37 16.02 7.61 4.96
C SER A 37 15.92 8.58 3.78
N VAL A 38 14.75 8.67 3.15
CA VAL A 38 14.52 9.55 2.01
C VAL A 38 14.60 11.02 2.42
N LEU A 39 13.98 11.42 3.53
CA LEU A 39 14.00 12.80 3.99
C LEU A 39 15.40 13.24 4.44
N ASN A 40 16.14 12.36 5.13
CA ASN A 40 17.55 12.61 5.49
C ASN A 40 18.43 12.79 4.26
N ALA A 41 18.20 12.02 3.18
CA ALA A 41 19.00 12.09 1.96
C ALA A 41 18.83 13.43 1.20
N LEU A 42 17.73 14.15 1.42
CA LEU A 42 17.55 15.49 0.85
C LEU A 42 18.38 16.55 1.58
N ASP A 43 18.78 16.30 2.83
CA ASP A 43 19.58 17.22 3.65
C ASP A 43 19.01 18.65 3.69
N GLU A 44 17.69 18.77 3.84
CA GLU A 44 17.00 20.06 3.92
C GLU A 44 16.40 20.30 5.31
N GLU A 45 16.80 21.40 5.96
CA GLU A 45 16.36 21.76 7.32
C GLU A 45 14.84 21.79 7.49
N ARG A 46 14.09 22.11 6.43
CA ARG A 46 12.62 22.14 6.44
C ARG A 46 11.96 20.80 6.76
N PHE A 47 12.71 19.69 6.70
CA PHE A 47 12.20 18.35 7.02
C PHE A 47 12.60 17.86 8.42
N ASN A 48 13.39 18.61 9.19
CA ASN A 48 13.87 18.18 10.51
C ASN A 48 12.72 17.80 11.45
N ASP A 49 11.73 18.68 11.62
CA ASP A 49 10.55 18.39 12.46
C ASP A 49 9.81 17.12 12.00
N ARG A 50 9.73 16.91 10.68
CA ARG A 50 9.05 15.74 10.11
C ARG A 50 9.85 14.46 10.38
N ILE A 51 11.17 14.51 10.29
CA ILE A 51 12.07 13.40 10.61
C ILE A 51 11.98 13.05 12.09
N GLU A 52 11.97 14.04 12.99
CA GLU A 52 11.79 13.83 14.43
C GLU A 52 10.45 13.15 14.74
N MET A 53 9.35 13.62 14.14
CA MET A 53 8.04 12.97 14.26
C MET A 53 8.04 11.52 13.78
N LEU A 54 8.77 11.19 12.71
CA LEU A 54 8.89 9.80 12.22
C LEU A 54 9.71 8.94 13.20
N HIS A 55 10.76 9.49 13.81
CA HIS A 55 11.53 8.80 14.84
C HIS A 55 10.69 8.52 16.10
N GLU A 56 9.87 9.48 16.53
CA GLU A 56 8.90 9.26 17.62
C GLU A 56 7.89 8.18 17.25
N SER A 57 7.31 8.26 16.05
CA SER A 57 6.35 7.26 15.54
C SER A 57 6.93 5.86 15.59
N ARG A 58 8.21 5.71 15.22
CA ARG A 58 8.91 4.44 15.24
C ARG A 58 9.14 3.93 16.67
N ARG A 59 9.52 4.82 17.60
CA ARG A 59 9.70 4.47 19.01
C ARG A 59 8.41 3.95 19.64
N ILE A 60 7.26 4.53 19.32
CA ILE A 60 5.95 4.04 19.81
C ILE A 60 5.66 2.66 19.22
N LEU A 61 5.86 2.49 17.92
CA LEU A 61 5.60 1.21 17.24
C LEU A 61 6.49 0.06 17.74
N ASP A 62 7.75 0.33 18.13
CA ASP A 62 8.69 -0.67 18.63
C ASP A 62 8.35 -1.20 20.04
N VAL A 63 7.39 -0.59 20.76
CA VAL A 63 7.05 -0.96 22.16
C VAL A 63 6.05 -2.11 22.25
N ASP A 64 5.37 -2.46 21.16
CA ASP A 64 4.29 -3.44 21.20
C ASP A 64 4.80 -4.84 20.82
N GLU A 65 5.19 -5.65 21.81
CA GLU A 65 5.18 -7.11 21.70
C GLU A 65 4.01 -7.66 22.54
N ILE A 66 2.86 -7.92 21.90
CA ILE A 66 1.75 -8.60 22.57
C ILE A 66 2.00 -10.11 22.52
N SER A 67 2.38 -10.69 23.66
CA SER A 67 2.38 -12.14 23.86
C SER A 67 0.95 -12.64 24.04
N VAL A 68 0.30 -13.09 22.96
CA VAL A 68 -1.06 -13.63 23.04
C VAL A 68 -1.01 -15.13 23.36
N GLU A 69 -1.00 -15.49 24.64
CA GLU A 69 -1.17 -16.87 25.10
C GLU A 69 -2.66 -17.26 25.08
N ALA A 70 -3.06 -18.07 24.11
CA ALA A 70 -4.43 -18.56 23.87
C ALA A 70 -5.45 -17.45 23.54
N VAL A 71 -6.11 -17.61 22.40
CA VAL A 71 -6.70 -16.46 21.70
C VAL A 71 -8.17 -16.70 21.42
N GLU A 72 -9.04 -16.35 22.37
CA GLU A 72 -10.46 -16.26 22.07
C GLU A 72 -10.79 -14.86 21.50
N VAL A 73 -11.99 -14.75 20.92
CA VAL A 73 -12.44 -13.50 20.29
C VAL A 73 -12.50 -12.33 21.28
N PRO A 74 -12.95 -12.49 22.54
CA PRO A 74 -12.98 -11.38 23.50
C PRO A 74 -11.59 -10.80 23.82
N GLU A 75 -10.57 -11.63 24.07
CA GLU A 75 -9.23 -11.14 24.43
C GLU A 75 -8.60 -10.34 23.28
N LEU A 76 -8.71 -10.82 22.04
CA LEU A 76 -8.21 -10.05 20.90
C LEU A 76 -8.98 -8.77 20.64
N ARG A 77 -10.26 -8.71 20.99
CA ARG A 77 -11.03 -7.47 20.83
C ARG A 77 -10.57 -6.41 21.82
N GLU A 78 -10.35 -6.80 23.08
CA GLU A 78 -9.79 -5.90 24.09
C GLU A 78 -8.41 -5.42 23.66
N ALA A 79 -7.53 -6.34 23.23
CA ALA A 79 -6.22 -5.99 22.68
C ALA A 79 -6.33 -5.09 21.43
N ALA A 80 -7.33 -5.28 20.57
CA ALA A 80 -7.55 -4.41 19.40
C ALA A 80 -7.96 -2.99 19.81
N ASP A 81 -8.79 -2.84 20.83
CA ASP A 81 -9.23 -1.53 21.29
C ASP A 81 -8.06 -0.78 21.96
N ASP A 82 -7.26 -1.46 22.79
CA ASP A 82 -6.05 -0.91 23.41
C ASP A 82 -5.01 -0.50 22.35
N LEU A 83 -4.72 -1.39 21.38
CA LEU A 83 -3.80 -1.08 20.28
C LEU A 83 -4.30 0.10 19.44
N ARG A 84 -5.61 0.22 19.21
CA ARG A 84 -6.15 1.35 18.45
C ARG A 84 -5.92 2.66 19.18
N GLU A 85 -6.03 2.69 20.51
CA GLU A 85 -5.70 3.87 21.31
C GLU A 85 -4.22 4.22 21.17
N THR A 86 -3.32 3.27 21.41
CA THR A 86 -1.86 3.46 21.23
C THR A 86 -1.49 3.95 19.82
N TYR A 87 -2.07 3.33 18.79
CA TYR A 87 -1.77 3.70 17.40
C TYR A 87 -2.34 5.04 16.98
N SER A 88 -3.40 5.51 17.63
CA SER A 88 -3.92 6.86 17.41
C SER A 88 -2.98 7.93 17.97
N GLU A 89 -2.08 7.58 18.88
CA GLU A 89 -1.05 8.49 19.41
C GLU A 89 0.20 8.56 18.54
N ILE A 90 0.38 7.65 17.57
CA ILE A 90 1.51 7.68 16.64
C ILE A 90 1.48 9.00 15.85
N PRO A 91 2.53 9.85 15.93
CA PRO A 91 2.52 11.16 15.26
C PRO A 91 2.31 11.10 13.75
N GLU A 92 2.78 10.04 13.09
CA GLU A 92 2.52 9.80 11.67
C GLU A 92 1.05 9.50 11.38
N VAL A 93 0.37 8.77 12.25
CA VAL A 93 -1.06 8.47 12.11
C VAL A 93 -1.86 9.77 12.23
N ASP A 94 -1.62 10.54 13.28
CA ASP A 94 -2.24 11.85 13.49
C ASP A 94 -1.98 12.82 12.31
N PHE A 95 -0.74 12.85 11.81
CA PHE A 95 -0.38 13.65 10.63
C PHE A 95 -1.20 13.26 9.39
N LEU A 96 -1.32 11.96 9.10
CA LEU A 96 -2.07 11.47 7.94
C LEU A 96 -3.56 11.76 8.08
N GLN A 97 -4.14 11.55 9.26
CA GLN A 97 -5.56 11.84 9.54
C GLN A 97 -5.87 13.34 9.38
N LYS A 98 -5.02 14.23 9.89
CA LYS A 98 -5.21 15.69 9.76
C LYS A 98 -5.01 16.21 8.34
N THR A 99 -4.20 15.53 7.54
CA THR A 99 -3.79 16.01 6.20
C THR A 99 -4.67 15.46 5.08
N TYR A 100 -5.31 14.31 5.30
CA TYR A 100 -6.27 13.72 4.38
C TYR A 100 -7.65 14.39 4.53
N PRO A 101 -8.29 14.82 3.43
CA PRO A 101 -9.55 15.57 3.51
C PRO A 101 -10.81 14.69 3.66
N GLY A 102 -10.69 13.36 3.57
CA GLY A 102 -11.80 12.43 3.80
C GLY A 102 -11.69 11.72 5.14
N ASP A 103 -12.42 10.62 5.30
CA ASP A 103 -12.36 9.82 6.52
C ASP A 103 -11.08 8.97 6.53
N CYS A 104 -10.31 9.07 7.60
CA CYS A 104 -9.09 8.29 7.80
C CYS A 104 -9.20 7.49 9.10
N ILE A 105 -9.36 6.17 8.98
CA ILE A 105 -9.59 5.28 10.12
C ILE A 105 -8.35 4.42 10.40
N VAL A 106 -8.07 4.25 11.69
CA VAL A 106 -6.94 3.46 12.20
C VAL A 106 -7.45 2.09 12.61
N VAL A 107 -6.86 1.05 12.06
CA VAL A 107 -7.26 -0.34 12.31
C VAL A 107 -6.02 -1.14 12.68
N PRO A 108 -5.95 -1.66 13.92
CA PRO A 108 -5.05 -2.75 14.26
C PRO A 108 -5.47 -4.00 13.49
N GLU A 109 -4.51 -4.61 12.78
CA GLU A 109 -4.69 -5.86 12.07
C GLU A 109 -3.81 -6.93 12.72
N PHE A 110 -4.45 -8.01 13.15
CA PHE A 110 -3.80 -9.23 13.59
C PHE A 110 -3.62 -10.18 12.40
N LEU A 111 -2.48 -10.85 12.37
CA LEU A 111 -2.12 -11.87 11.41
C LEU A 111 -1.68 -13.12 12.16
N ARG A 112 -2.24 -14.28 11.81
CA ARG A 112 -1.76 -15.55 12.34
C ARG A 112 -0.55 -16.02 11.53
N VAL A 113 0.60 -16.16 12.19
CA VAL A 113 1.83 -16.67 11.59
C VAL A 113 2.27 -17.90 12.37
N ASP A 114 2.15 -19.07 11.76
CA ASP A 114 2.41 -20.36 12.41
C ASP A 114 1.68 -20.49 13.77
N ASN A 115 2.46 -20.48 14.86
CA ASN A 115 1.98 -20.62 16.24
C ASN A 115 1.94 -19.29 17.02
N ARG A 116 2.09 -18.15 16.34
CA ARG A 116 2.04 -16.82 16.95
C ARG A 116 1.03 -15.92 16.23
N ILE A 117 0.62 -14.87 16.92
CA ILE A 117 -0.11 -13.76 16.31
C ILE A 117 0.87 -12.61 16.18
N ASP A 118 1.04 -12.16 14.94
CA ASP A 118 1.68 -10.91 14.61
C ASP A 118 0.61 -9.83 14.47
N PHE A 119 0.99 -8.57 14.56
CA PHE A 119 0.05 -7.47 14.41
C PHE A 119 0.72 -6.22 13.86
N GLY A 120 -0.10 -5.33 13.32
CA GLY A 120 0.37 -4.02 12.89
C GLY A 120 -0.79 -3.06 12.69
N VAL A 121 -0.44 -1.83 12.31
CA VAL A 121 -1.43 -0.78 12.06
C VAL A 121 -1.63 -0.55 10.58
N ARG A 122 -2.91 -0.52 10.17
CA ARG A 122 -3.33 -0.09 8.85
C ARG A 122 -4.21 1.14 8.96
N LEU A 123 -3.90 2.14 8.15
CA LEU A 123 -4.76 3.29 7.93
C LEU A 123 -5.58 3.04 6.67
N PHE A 124 -6.89 3.20 6.77
CA PHE A 124 -7.78 3.22 5.62
C PHE A 124 -8.23 4.65 5.33
N PHE A 125 -8.39 4.95 4.05
CA PHE A 125 -8.78 6.25 3.52
C PHE A 125 -10.07 6.09 2.72
N PHE A 126 -11.10 6.82 3.11
CA PHE A 126 -12.42 6.85 2.47
C PHE A 126 -12.84 8.29 2.17
N ARG A 127 -13.87 8.46 1.36
CA ARG A 127 -14.53 9.77 1.25
C ARG A 127 -15.19 10.13 2.58
N GLU A 128 -15.40 11.42 2.80
CA GLU A 128 -16.10 11.94 3.96
C GLU A 128 -17.50 11.29 4.09
N ASN A 129 -17.79 10.73 5.26
CA ASN A 129 -19.04 10.02 5.59
C ASN A 129 -19.27 8.71 4.79
N ASP A 130 -18.22 8.11 4.22
CA ASP A 130 -18.29 6.82 3.50
C ASP A 130 -17.50 5.71 4.19
N ALA A 131 -16.76 6.04 5.27
CA ALA A 131 -16.06 5.03 6.06
C ALA A 131 -17.05 4.12 6.82
N PRO A 132 -16.79 2.80 6.88
CA PRO A 132 -17.45 1.95 7.86
C PRO A 132 -17.01 2.33 9.28
N GLU A 133 -17.76 1.86 10.28
CA GLU A 133 -17.35 2.01 11.67
C GLU A 133 -15.97 1.37 11.91
N PRO A 134 -15.00 2.06 12.54
CA PRO A 134 -13.65 1.52 12.75
C PRO A 134 -13.65 0.14 13.41
N THR A 135 -14.52 -0.05 14.41
CA THR A 135 -14.68 -1.32 15.13
C THR A 135 -15.17 -2.47 14.22
N GLU A 136 -15.89 -2.18 13.13
CA GLU A 136 -16.37 -3.22 12.22
C GLU A 136 -15.20 -3.97 11.57
N ILE A 137 -14.20 -3.24 11.08
CA ILE A 137 -13.04 -3.83 10.40
C ILE A 137 -12.22 -4.66 11.40
N SER A 138 -11.88 -4.08 12.57
CA SER A 138 -11.15 -4.78 13.62
C SER A 138 -11.90 -6.05 14.09
N HIS A 139 -13.22 -5.98 14.28
CA HIS A 139 -14.02 -7.14 14.67
C HIS A 139 -14.01 -8.26 13.62
N LYS A 140 -14.06 -7.91 12.33
CA LYS A 140 -13.97 -8.90 11.26
C LYS A 140 -12.57 -9.51 11.17
N ASN A 141 -11.51 -8.70 11.36
CA ASN A 141 -10.13 -9.18 11.42
C ASN A 141 -9.93 -10.17 12.57
N VAL A 142 -10.31 -9.79 13.80
CA VAL A 142 -10.21 -10.66 14.99
C VAL A 142 -10.93 -11.99 14.78
N ARG A 143 -12.18 -11.96 14.29
CA ARG A 143 -12.93 -13.20 14.01
C ARG A 143 -12.22 -14.07 12.99
N SER A 144 -11.63 -13.47 11.95
CA SER A 144 -10.91 -14.22 10.92
C SER A 144 -9.66 -14.92 11.45
N VAL A 145 -8.95 -14.29 12.39
CA VAL A 145 -7.75 -14.86 13.03
C VAL A 145 -8.09 -16.01 13.98
N VAL A 146 -9.15 -15.87 14.77
CA VAL A 146 -9.58 -16.90 15.74
C VAL A 146 -10.24 -18.08 15.04
N ASN A 147 -11.12 -17.83 14.06
CA ASN A 147 -11.93 -18.86 13.42
C ASN A 147 -11.31 -19.45 12.14
N ASP A 148 -10.09 -19.04 11.77
CA ASP A 148 -9.43 -19.42 10.51
C ASP A 148 -10.27 -19.05 9.25
N GLU A 149 -10.89 -17.86 9.27
CA GLU A 149 -11.73 -17.34 8.20
C GLU A 149 -11.01 -16.25 7.37
N LYS A 150 -9.68 -16.38 7.19
CA LYS A 150 -8.83 -15.38 6.48
C LYS A 150 -9.44 -14.96 5.13
N ASN A 151 -9.88 -15.93 4.35
CA ASN A 151 -10.51 -15.73 3.04
C ASN A 151 -11.74 -14.81 3.08
N THR A 152 -12.57 -14.92 4.13
CA THR A 152 -13.74 -14.06 4.31
C THR A 152 -13.33 -12.62 4.61
N PHE A 153 -12.28 -12.45 5.41
CA PHE A 153 -11.73 -11.13 5.72
C PHE A 153 -11.04 -10.50 4.52
N ASP A 154 -10.22 -11.24 3.77
CA ASP A 154 -9.58 -10.75 2.54
C ASP A 154 -10.63 -10.29 1.51
N ARG A 155 -11.75 -11.03 1.36
CA ARG A 155 -12.86 -10.60 0.50
C ARG A 155 -13.46 -9.27 0.97
N TYR A 156 -13.66 -9.14 2.27
CA TYR A 156 -14.17 -7.91 2.87
C TYR A 156 -13.21 -6.73 2.63
N ILE A 157 -11.91 -6.91 2.84
CA ILE A 157 -10.88 -5.89 2.54
C ILE A 157 -10.89 -5.52 1.06
N GLY A 158 -10.99 -6.50 0.15
CA GLY A 158 -11.14 -6.24 -1.28
C GLY A 158 -12.37 -5.37 -1.58
N SER A 159 -13.50 -5.66 -0.93
CA SER A 159 -14.74 -4.89 -1.08
C SER A 159 -14.67 -3.46 -0.54
N LEU A 160 -13.89 -3.22 0.52
CA LEU A 160 -13.64 -1.89 1.07
C LEU A 160 -12.82 -1.03 0.11
N HIS A 161 -11.84 -1.61 -0.56
CA HIS A 161 -11.06 -0.93 -1.59
C HIS A 161 -11.81 -0.78 -2.92
N GLY A 162 -12.88 -1.55 -3.12
CA GLY A 162 -13.64 -1.60 -4.36
C GLY A 162 -12.95 -2.43 -5.44
N TYR A 163 -12.17 -3.44 -5.04
CA TYR A 163 -11.51 -4.36 -5.97
C TYR A 163 -12.54 -5.24 -6.69
N PRO A 164 -12.39 -5.48 -8.00
CA PRO A 164 -13.24 -6.40 -8.75
C PRO A 164 -13.15 -7.84 -8.20
N GLU A 165 -14.29 -8.54 -8.14
CA GLU A 165 -14.35 -9.96 -7.70
C GLU A 165 -13.44 -10.88 -8.54
N CYS A 166 -13.24 -10.58 -9.82
CA CYS A 166 -12.32 -11.32 -10.69
C CYS A 166 -10.86 -11.29 -10.20
N CYS A 167 -10.49 -10.39 -9.30
CA CYS A 167 -9.14 -10.26 -8.72
C CYS A 167 -9.11 -10.75 -7.27
N VAL A 168 -10.25 -10.72 -6.57
CA VAL A 168 -10.38 -11.15 -5.16
C VAL A 168 -10.58 -12.67 -5.06
N THR A 169 -11.47 -13.23 -5.89
CA THR A 169 -11.79 -14.67 -5.89
C THR A 169 -10.57 -15.57 -6.11
N PRO A 170 -9.67 -15.31 -7.07
CA PRO A 170 -8.51 -16.18 -7.30
C PRO A 170 -7.53 -16.22 -6.13
N PHE A 171 -7.45 -15.15 -5.35
CA PHE A 171 -6.65 -15.07 -4.12
C PHE A 171 -7.21 -15.98 -3.03
N ILE A 172 -8.53 -15.94 -2.87
CA ILE A 172 -9.27 -16.70 -1.86
C ILE A 172 -9.35 -18.20 -2.22
N GLU A 173 -9.52 -18.50 -3.50
CA GLU A 173 -9.73 -19.86 -4.01
C GLU A 173 -8.44 -20.50 -4.53
N ARG A 174 -7.28 -20.09 -3.97
CA ARG A 174 -5.95 -20.53 -4.42
C ARG A 174 -5.85 -22.06 -4.41
N SER A 175 -5.64 -22.64 -5.60
CA SER A 175 -5.31 -24.05 -5.76
C SER A 175 -3.81 -24.27 -5.59
N THR A 176 -3.43 -25.36 -4.93
CA THR A 176 -2.02 -25.80 -4.81
C THR A 176 -1.42 -26.25 -6.15
N ASP A 177 -2.27 -26.60 -7.12
CA ASP A 177 -1.84 -27.19 -8.39
C ASP A 177 -1.61 -26.15 -9.49
N GLN A 178 -1.85 -24.87 -9.19
CA GLN A 178 -1.68 -23.76 -10.12
C GLN A 178 -0.58 -22.81 -9.65
N ARG A 179 0.00 -22.06 -10.59
CA ARG A 179 0.84 -20.90 -10.23
C ARG A 179 0.03 -19.97 -9.33
N SER A 180 0.69 -19.37 -8.35
CA SER A 180 0.01 -18.49 -7.41
C SER A 180 -0.61 -17.28 -8.14
N PRO A 181 -1.71 -16.71 -7.62
CA PRO A 181 -2.35 -15.53 -8.20
C PRO A 181 -1.38 -14.35 -8.43
N GLU A 182 -0.42 -14.15 -7.52
CA GLU A 182 0.65 -13.14 -7.64
C GLU A 182 1.48 -13.38 -8.91
N THR A 183 1.98 -14.60 -9.10
CA THR A 183 2.78 -14.96 -10.28
C THR A 183 1.97 -14.83 -11.56
N ARG A 184 0.69 -15.23 -11.55
CA ARG A 184 -0.18 -15.10 -12.73
C ARG A 184 -0.45 -13.64 -13.08
N SER A 185 -0.72 -12.82 -12.07
CA SER A 185 -1.01 -11.39 -12.21
C SER A 185 0.09 -10.66 -12.98
N VAL A 186 1.36 -10.93 -12.66
CA VAL A 186 2.49 -10.20 -13.24
C VAL A 186 3.06 -10.85 -14.51
N ALA A 187 2.67 -12.08 -14.84
CA ALA A 187 3.16 -12.81 -16.01
C ALA A 187 3.05 -12.01 -17.33
N PRO A 188 1.96 -11.26 -17.61
CA PRO A 188 1.88 -10.43 -18.82
C PRO A 188 2.86 -9.25 -18.84
N LEU A 189 3.36 -8.82 -17.67
CA LEU A 189 4.33 -7.73 -17.55
C LEU A 189 5.78 -8.21 -17.67
N GLU A 190 6.07 -9.48 -17.39
CA GLU A 190 7.44 -10.02 -17.37
C GLU A 190 8.27 -9.67 -18.61
N PRO A 191 7.76 -9.76 -19.86
CA PRO A 191 8.54 -9.41 -21.06
C PRO A 191 8.91 -7.93 -21.14
N HIS A 192 8.23 -7.07 -20.38
CA HIS A 192 8.39 -5.62 -20.37
C HIS A 192 9.28 -5.14 -19.22
N ILE A 193 9.76 -6.05 -18.36
CA ILE A 193 10.59 -5.76 -17.18
C ILE A 193 12.02 -6.25 -17.42
N ARG A 194 12.98 -5.34 -17.32
CA ARG A 194 14.42 -5.64 -17.31
C ARG A 194 14.84 -6.02 -15.89
N THR A 195 14.60 -7.28 -15.54
CA THR A 195 14.80 -7.83 -14.20
C THR A 195 16.22 -7.64 -13.67
N ASN A 196 17.22 -7.66 -14.54
CA ASN A 196 18.63 -7.42 -14.20
C ASN A 196 18.93 -5.98 -13.73
N LEU A 197 17.99 -5.05 -13.89
CA LEU A 197 18.13 -3.68 -13.42
C LEU A 197 17.44 -3.43 -12.07
N ILE A 198 16.54 -4.33 -11.63
CA ILE A 198 15.94 -4.27 -10.30
C ILE A 198 17.03 -4.51 -9.26
N GLU A 199 17.05 -3.70 -8.20
CA GLU A 199 18.07 -3.76 -7.13
C GLU A 199 19.52 -3.52 -7.60
N SER A 200 19.75 -3.21 -8.88
CA SER A 200 21.11 -3.04 -9.43
C SER A 200 21.78 -1.73 -8.99
N SER A 201 21.01 -0.64 -8.89
CA SER A 201 21.43 0.67 -8.40
C SER A 201 20.21 1.56 -8.15
N SER A 202 20.31 2.50 -7.21
CA SER A 202 19.30 3.52 -6.92
C SER A 202 19.18 4.59 -8.01
N ASP A 203 20.15 4.68 -8.93
CA ASP A 203 20.21 5.74 -9.95
C ASP A 203 19.50 5.36 -11.25
N VAL A 204 19.12 4.10 -11.41
CA VAL A 204 18.41 3.62 -12.61
C VAL A 204 17.00 4.19 -12.62
N SER A 205 16.56 4.76 -13.74
CA SER A 205 15.17 5.21 -13.85
C SER A 205 14.23 4.02 -14.01
N ILE A 206 13.02 4.11 -13.44
CA ILE A 206 11.94 3.16 -13.65
C ILE A 206 11.57 2.99 -15.14
N ASN A 207 11.79 4.03 -15.95
CA ASN A 207 11.63 3.96 -17.41
C ASN A 207 12.66 3.05 -18.07
N GLU A 208 13.82 2.85 -17.45
CA GLU A 208 14.84 1.92 -17.96
C GLU A 208 14.55 0.49 -17.51
N ILE A 209 13.97 0.32 -16.32
CA ILE A 209 13.55 -0.98 -15.78
C ILE A 209 12.34 -1.51 -16.56
N ALA A 210 11.34 -0.66 -16.80
CA ALA A 210 10.09 -1.05 -17.47
C ALA A 210 9.74 -0.10 -18.64
N PRO A 211 10.57 -0.06 -19.71
CA PRO A 211 10.44 0.90 -20.80
C PRO A 211 9.15 0.73 -21.60
N THR A 212 8.74 -0.52 -21.80
CA THR A 212 7.59 -0.91 -22.61
C THR A 212 6.39 -1.33 -21.75
N PHE A 213 6.36 -0.94 -20.48
CA PHE A 213 5.32 -1.35 -19.52
C PHE A 213 3.90 -1.15 -20.05
N PHE A 214 3.63 0.00 -20.68
CA PHE A 214 2.33 0.35 -21.23
C PHE A 214 2.07 -0.17 -22.66
N GLU A 215 2.95 -1.01 -23.23
CA GLU A 215 2.67 -1.70 -24.49
C GLU A 215 1.66 -2.86 -24.33
N THR A 216 1.31 -3.19 -23.08
CA THR A 216 0.24 -4.11 -22.72
C THR A 216 -0.87 -3.38 -21.97
N GLU A 217 -2.13 -3.60 -22.36
CA GLU A 217 -3.31 -3.04 -21.67
C GLU A 217 -3.40 -3.54 -20.21
N HIS A 218 -2.77 -4.66 -19.89
CA HIS A 218 -2.73 -5.19 -18.53
C HIS A 218 -2.01 -4.25 -17.55
N ALA A 219 -1.14 -3.36 -18.04
CA ALA A 219 -0.45 -2.35 -17.25
C ALA A 219 -1.42 -1.46 -16.44
N TYR A 220 -2.58 -1.13 -17.02
CA TYR A 220 -3.58 -0.30 -16.36
C TYR A 220 -4.22 -1.00 -15.16
N SER A 221 -4.15 -2.33 -15.07
CA SER A 221 -4.74 -3.06 -13.93
C SER A 221 -4.00 -2.81 -12.61
N PHE A 222 -2.77 -2.28 -12.64
CA PHE A 222 -1.92 -2.05 -11.46
C PHE A 222 -2.12 -0.65 -10.85
N PHE A 223 -3.38 -0.30 -10.60
CA PHE A 223 -3.78 1.01 -10.05
C PHE A 223 -3.80 1.06 -8.51
N ALA A 224 -3.31 0.01 -7.83
CA ALA A 224 -3.22 -0.05 -6.38
C ALA A 224 -2.06 -0.97 -5.95
N ARG A 225 -1.43 -0.69 -4.81
CA ARG A 225 -0.38 -1.55 -4.23
C ARG A 225 -0.94 -2.85 -3.66
N LYS A 226 -0.16 -3.94 -3.78
CA LYS A 226 -0.52 -5.28 -3.27
C LYS A 226 -1.90 -5.72 -3.80
N PHE A 227 -2.22 -5.31 -5.02
CA PHE A 227 -3.43 -5.68 -5.73
C PHE A 227 -3.01 -6.47 -6.95
N TYR A 228 -3.38 -7.74 -6.99
CA TYR A 228 -2.88 -8.67 -8.01
C TYR A 228 -3.98 -8.95 -9.05
N PRO A 229 -4.06 -8.15 -10.11
CA PRO A 229 -5.09 -8.32 -11.13
C PRO A 229 -4.87 -9.57 -11.97
N GLU A 230 -5.90 -10.41 -12.10
CA GLU A 230 -5.85 -11.50 -13.07
C GLU A 230 -5.66 -10.97 -14.51
N PRO A 231 -4.77 -11.59 -15.32
CA PRO A 231 -4.45 -11.15 -16.69
C PRO A 231 -5.64 -10.90 -17.61
N HIS A 232 -6.73 -11.62 -17.38
CA HIS A 232 -7.93 -11.58 -18.22
C HIS A 232 -9.05 -10.75 -17.62
N CYS A 233 -8.83 -10.05 -16.50
CA CYS A 233 -9.87 -9.24 -15.90
C CYS A 233 -10.04 -7.88 -16.60
N GLN A 234 -10.94 -7.85 -17.57
CA GLN A 234 -11.35 -6.63 -18.28
C GLN A 234 -11.90 -5.55 -17.34
N THR A 235 -12.55 -5.93 -16.24
CA THR A 235 -13.05 -4.98 -15.23
C THR A 235 -11.91 -4.25 -14.53
N ALA A 236 -10.84 -4.95 -14.15
CA ALA A 236 -9.67 -4.33 -13.53
C ALA A 236 -8.94 -3.41 -14.50
N GLN A 237 -8.77 -3.84 -15.75
CA GLN A 237 -8.18 -3.02 -16.82
C GLN A 237 -9.00 -1.75 -17.07
N SER A 238 -10.31 -1.87 -17.23
CA SER A 238 -11.20 -0.74 -17.53
C SER A 238 -11.25 0.27 -16.37
N ARG A 239 -11.36 -0.22 -15.12
CA ARG A 239 -11.32 0.65 -13.93
C ARG A 239 -9.96 1.31 -13.77
N GLY A 240 -8.90 0.54 -13.94
CA GLY A 240 -7.54 1.05 -13.86
C GLY A 240 -7.25 2.14 -14.89
N LYS A 241 -7.80 2.01 -16.10
CA LYS A 241 -7.73 3.05 -17.12
C LYS A 241 -8.53 4.30 -16.74
N ALA A 242 -9.74 4.16 -16.19
CA ALA A 242 -10.50 5.29 -15.67
C ALA A 242 -9.74 6.03 -14.56
N ILE A 243 -9.13 5.29 -13.61
CA ILE A 243 -8.27 5.85 -12.57
C ILE A 243 -7.05 6.57 -13.18
N PHE A 244 -6.41 5.97 -14.20
CA PHE A 244 -5.29 6.58 -14.90
C PHE A 244 -5.71 7.92 -15.51
N GLU A 245 -6.82 7.96 -16.25
CA GLU A 245 -7.35 9.16 -16.90
C GLU A 245 -7.76 10.24 -15.89
N GLU A 246 -8.37 9.86 -14.76
CA GLU A 246 -8.73 10.77 -13.68
C GLU A 246 -7.49 11.40 -13.02
N LEU A 247 -6.49 10.58 -12.69
CA LEU A 247 -5.23 11.09 -12.12
C LEU A 247 -4.50 12.01 -13.09
N MET A 248 -4.49 11.69 -14.39
CA MET A 248 -3.94 12.53 -15.46
C MET A 248 -4.63 13.89 -15.57
N GLY A 249 -5.89 14.01 -15.17
CA GLY A 249 -6.61 15.28 -15.13
C GLY A 249 -6.07 16.25 -14.06
N SER A 250 -5.39 15.74 -13.03
CA SER A 250 -4.93 16.52 -11.88
C SER A 250 -3.40 16.53 -11.68
N LEU A 251 -2.68 15.59 -12.29
CA LEU A 251 -1.25 15.36 -12.07
C LEU A 251 -0.48 15.24 -13.39
N ASN A 252 0.84 15.43 -13.33
CA ASN A 252 1.74 15.23 -14.46
C ASN A 252 1.72 13.77 -14.95
N GLU A 253 1.76 13.59 -16.27
CA GLU A 253 1.70 12.27 -16.91
C GLU A 253 2.79 11.31 -16.48
N SER A 254 4.02 11.80 -16.31
CA SER A 254 5.14 10.96 -15.89
C SER A 254 4.91 10.42 -14.49
N LEU A 255 4.38 11.23 -13.57
CA LEU A 255 4.07 10.78 -12.21
C LEU A 255 2.98 9.70 -12.20
N VAL A 256 1.92 9.88 -12.99
CA VAL A 256 0.84 8.89 -13.08
C VAL A 256 1.36 7.59 -13.71
N ARG A 257 2.15 7.67 -14.79
CA ARG A 257 2.74 6.47 -15.39
C ARG A 257 3.69 5.75 -14.43
N ASP A 258 4.49 6.48 -13.69
CA ASP A 258 5.44 5.91 -12.74
C ASP A 258 4.74 5.27 -11.54
N TYR A 259 3.57 5.78 -11.13
CA TYR A 259 2.73 5.13 -10.12
C TYR A 259 2.33 3.71 -10.53
N PHE A 260 1.80 3.54 -11.74
CA PHE A 260 1.36 2.23 -12.23
C PHE A 260 2.56 1.29 -12.45
N ARG A 261 3.67 1.80 -12.98
CA ARG A 261 4.92 1.02 -13.08
C ARG A 261 5.41 0.56 -11.71
N LEU A 262 5.44 1.43 -10.71
CA LEU A 262 5.89 1.09 -9.36
C LEU A 262 5.00 0.03 -8.73
N ASN A 263 3.67 0.11 -8.90
CA ASN A 263 2.77 -0.93 -8.40
C ASN A 263 3.02 -2.27 -9.11
N GLY A 264 3.14 -2.27 -10.44
CA GLY A 264 3.44 -3.49 -11.20
C GLY A 264 4.81 -4.10 -10.86
N LEU A 265 5.84 -3.26 -10.68
CA LEU A 265 7.17 -3.72 -10.28
C LEU A 265 7.19 -4.20 -8.82
N LEU A 266 6.44 -3.55 -7.93
CA LEU A 266 6.28 -3.99 -6.54
C LEU A 266 5.65 -5.39 -6.49
N ASP A 267 4.55 -5.58 -7.20
CA ASP A 267 3.85 -6.86 -7.23
C ASP A 267 4.70 -7.93 -7.92
N TYR A 268 5.46 -7.55 -8.97
CA TYR A 268 6.44 -8.44 -9.60
C TYR A 268 7.51 -8.89 -8.61
N THR A 269 8.15 -7.96 -7.88
CA THR A 269 9.16 -8.31 -6.89
C THR A 269 8.60 -9.19 -5.78
N ILE A 270 7.39 -8.90 -5.29
CA ILE A 270 6.74 -9.75 -4.27
C ILE A 270 6.45 -11.14 -4.84
N SER A 271 5.98 -11.26 -6.09
CA SER A 271 5.67 -12.56 -6.69
C SER A 271 6.90 -13.45 -6.90
N GLN A 272 8.11 -12.87 -6.93
CA GLN A 272 9.37 -13.62 -7.05
C GLN A 272 9.93 -14.05 -5.67
N LYS A 273 9.39 -13.52 -4.57
CA LYS A 273 9.89 -13.79 -3.22
C LYS A 273 9.10 -14.91 -2.56
N ASN A 274 9.78 -15.65 -1.66
CA ASN A 274 9.17 -16.71 -0.88
C ASN A 274 8.36 -16.21 0.33
N SER A 275 8.36 -14.90 0.59
CA SER A 275 7.61 -14.27 1.69
C SER A 275 6.95 -12.96 1.21
N GLU A 276 5.66 -12.81 1.53
CA GLU A 276 4.83 -11.65 1.21
C GLU A 276 5.21 -10.37 1.99
N ASP A 277 5.98 -10.52 3.08
CA ASP A 277 6.36 -9.39 3.95
C ASP A 277 7.58 -8.63 3.47
N GLU A 278 8.33 -9.19 2.53
CA GLU A 278 9.51 -8.54 1.99
C GLU A 278 9.17 -7.58 0.85
N THR A 279 8.61 -6.43 1.19
CA THR A 279 8.59 -5.30 0.26
C THR A 279 10.02 -4.99 -0.27
N PRO A 280 10.20 -4.42 -1.45
CA PRO A 280 11.49 -3.98 -1.97
C PRO A 280 12.07 -2.82 -1.14
N ALA A 281 13.39 -2.70 -1.10
CA ALA A 281 14.04 -1.54 -0.47
C ALA A 281 13.71 -0.25 -1.26
N VAL A 282 13.72 0.90 -0.59
CA VAL A 282 13.49 2.16 -1.29
C VAL A 282 14.58 2.40 -2.33
N GLY A 283 14.18 2.90 -3.49
CA GLY A 283 15.07 3.09 -4.63
C GLY A 283 15.38 1.81 -5.41
N SER A 284 15.04 0.62 -4.90
CA SER A 284 15.39 -0.63 -5.59
C SER A 284 14.55 -0.91 -6.84
N LEU A 285 13.42 -0.21 -7.00
CA LEU A 285 12.55 -0.23 -8.18
C LEU A 285 12.79 0.99 -9.09
N GLY A 286 13.95 1.62 -8.96
CA GLY A 286 14.37 2.82 -9.66
C GLY A 286 14.33 4.08 -8.78
N VAL A 287 15.01 5.14 -9.24
CA VAL A 287 15.11 6.41 -8.51
C VAL A 287 13.74 6.99 -8.17
N GLU A 288 12.74 6.76 -9.02
CA GLU A 288 11.38 7.23 -8.82
C GLU A 288 10.69 6.62 -7.60
N HIS A 289 11.11 5.42 -7.16
CA HIS A 289 10.65 4.81 -5.93
C HIS A 289 10.94 5.69 -4.71
N ILE A 290 12.04 6.48 -4.72
CA ILE A 290 12.40 7.43 -3.66
C ILE A 290 11.37 8.56 -3.57
N TYR A 291 10.98 9.14 -4.72
CA TYR A 291 10.02 10.24 -4.77
C TYR A 291 8.66 9.88 -4.18
N PHE A 292 8.31 8.60 -4.13
CA PHE A 292 7.04 8.13 -3.59
C PHE A 292 6.94 8.27 -2.06
N TYR A 293 8.07 8.40 -1.37
CA TYR A 293 8.13 8.63 0.09
C TYR A 293 8.25 10.11 0.46
N LEU A 294 8.49 10.99 -0.52
CA LEU A 294 8.48 12.44 -0.33
C LEU A 294 7.06 13.00 -0.25
N PRO A 295 6.86 14.15 0.42
CA PRO A 295 5.61 14.90 0.31
C PRO A 295 5.28 15.18 -1.16
N LEU A 296 4.01 15.04 -1.54
CA LEU A 296 3.57 15.20 -2.94
C LEU A 296 4.04 16.54 -3.54
N ILE A 297 4.02 17.62 -2.77
CA ILE A 297 4.49 18.93 -3.24
C ILE A 297 5.98 18.96 -3.57
N ALA A 298 6.82 18.23 -2.83
CA ALA A 298 8.25 18.13 -3.10
C ALA A 298 8.48 17.28 -4.36
N THR A 299 7.73 16.20 -4.52
CA THR A 299 7.77 15.35 -5.72
C THR A 299 7.37 16.13 -6.97
N LEU A 300 6.26 16.87 -6.94
CA LEU A 300 5.82 17.73 -8.04
C LEU A 300 6.81 18.87 -8.35
N GLY A 301 7.61 19.30 -7.37
CA GLY A 301 8.66 20.29 -7.55
C GLY A 301 9.97 19.73 -8.14
N SER A 302 10.12 18.40 -8.23
CA SER A 302 11.30 17.78 -8.85
C SER A 302 11.31 17.99 -10.36
N SER A 303 12.50 18.13 -10.95
CA SER A 303 12.67 18.37 -12.40
C SER A 303 12.01 17.33 -13.29
N ARG A 304 11.83 16.10 -12.79
CA ARG A 304 11.14 15.02 -13.52
C ARG A 304 9.64 15.27 -13.67
N TYR A 305 9.00 15.87 -12.67
CA TYR A 305 7.55 16.01 -12.61
C TYR A 305 7.07 17.47 -12.67
N SER A 306 8.00 18.43 -12.79
CA SER A 306 7.73 19.86 -12.76
C SER A 306 7.17 20.46 -14.07
N THR A 307 6.48 19.68 -14.90
CA THR A 307 5.99 20.12 -16.22
C THR A 307 4.52 19.83 -16.44
#